data_AF-A0AAE9E7X5-F1
#
_entry.id   AF-A0AAE9E7X5-F1
#
_cell.length_a   1.000
_cell.length_b   1.000
_cell.length_c   1.000
_cell.angle_alpha   90.00
_cell.angle_beta   90.00
_cell.angle_gamma   90.00
#
_symmetry.space_group_name_H-M   'P 1'
#
loop_
_entity.id
_entity.type
_entity.pdbx_description
1 polymer ?
#
loop_
_entity_poly.entity_id
_entity_poly.type
_entity_poly.pdbx_seq_one_letter_code
_entity_poly.pdbx_strand_id
1 'polypeptide(L)'
;MSQLLWGTQKVDGRVSTFPVVRVANVVALPGVPKFCERAFDELQDQLFPVEERQSMFFDTIYTDLDEFDFSRRLADVAARFEEQNVQIGSYPELKNKFFKTKLTIETESSGSMEAVRIALKELLVGHIVYYDSHAWTDTVAKWRAFKKRELVEAKNVDFVRKLEEAEKIVEDIVERYPLDQIALSFNGGKDCTVLLHLLRLKVDEKYGASKAIQGFHIMVEDQFPEATQFIIDAAQFYNIQVLEFPGPLKIGLAGLKKQRPSIIPVLMGSRATDPNGKYMKTPVEWTDSDWPKVLRVCPILNWTYSDVWHMLRGLCVPYCKLYDQGYTSLGGRDNTVKHPALRIVASDGKEHYLPAYKLHNDAEERSNRSNL
;
A
#
# COMPACT_ATOMS: atom_id res chain seq x y z
N MET A 1 2.64 -27.33 41.05
CA MET A 1 1.22 -27.74 40.93
C MET A 1 0.70 -27.32 39.57
N SER A 2 -0.09 -28.16 38.91
CA SER A 2 -0.77 -27.85 37.65
C SER A 2 -2.16 -27.29 37.92
N GLN A 3 -2.58 -26.28 37.16
CA GLN A 3 -3.88 -25.64 37.26
C GLN A 3 -4.50 -25.47 35.87
N LEU A 4 -5.82 -25.60 35.79
CA LEU A 4 -6.60 -25.21 34.63
C LEU A 4 -6.99 -23.74 34.74
N LEU A 5 -6.66 -22.95 33.73
CA LEU A 5 -7.08 -21.56 33.57
C LEU A 5 -8.27 -21.51 32.60
N TRP A 6 -9.32 -20.81 32.99
CA TRP A 6 -10.54 -20.67 32.20
C TRP A 6 -10.67 -19.23 31.75
N GLY A 7 -10.66 -19.00 30.44
CA GLY A 7 -10.80 -17.66 29.86
C GLY A 7 -12.25 -17.15 29.92
N THR A 8 -12.43 -15.84 29.77
CA THR A 8 -13.75 -15.21 29.67
C THR A 8 -13.86 -14.51 28.31
N GLN A 9 -14.91 -14.84 27.55
CA GLN A 9 -15.19 -14.21 26.26
C GLN A 9 -15.54 -12.74 26.46
N LYS A 10 -14.80 -11.84 25.81
CA LYS A 10 -15.04 -10.39 25.90
C LYS A 10 -16.38 -9.95 25.28
N VAL A 11 -16.94 -10.73 24.34
CA VAL A 11 -18.15 -10.35 23.60
C VAL A 11 -19.41 -10.53 24.43
N ASP A 12 -19.51 -11.62 25.20
CA ASP A 12 -20.73 -12.00 25.92
C ASP A 12 -20.49 -12.42 27.38
N GLY A 13 -19.25 -12.35 27.86
CA GLY A 13 -18.86 -12.69 29.23
C GLY A 13 -18.89 -14.20 29.52
N ARG A 14 -19.10 -15.07 28.51
CA ARG A 14 -19.15 -16.52 28.75
C ARG A 14 -17.77 -17.09 29.03
N VAL A 15 -17.72 -17.99 30.00
CA VAL A 15 -16.51 -18.79 30.27
C VAL A 15 -16.17 -19.62 29.03
N SER A 16 -14.88 -19.68 28.71
CA SER A 16 -14.38 -20.45 27.57
C SER A 16 -14.73 -21.94 27.71
N THR A 17 -15.03 -22.58 26.59
CA THR A 17 -15.39 -24.01 26.57
C THR A 17 -14.18 -24.93 26.68
N PHE A 18 -12.96 -24.40 26.58
CA PHE A 18 -11.73 -25.15 26.73
C PHE A 18 -10.76 -24.42 27.68
N PRO A 19 -10.16 -25.11 28.65
CA PRO A 19 -9.17 -24.52 29.54
C PRO A 19 -7.76 -24.52 28.93
N VAL A 20 -6.91 -23.63 29.45
CA VAL A 20 -5.45 -23.65 29.20
C VAL A 20 -4.75 -24.22 30.44
N VAL A 21 -3.71 -25.02 30.25
CA VAL A 21 -2.97 -25.63 31.37
C VAL A 21 -1.83 -24.71 31.80
N ARG A 22 -1.78 -24.38 33.09
CA ARG A 22 -0.63 -23.73 33.74
C ARG A 22 0.10 -24.71 34.64
N VAL A 23 1.42 -24.79 34.51
CA VAL A 23 2.29 -25.53 35.42
C VAL A 23 3.34 -24.56 35.94
N ALA A 24 3.27 -24.22 37.23
CA ALA A 24 4.08 -23.16 37.82
C ALA A 24 3.95 -21.85 37.02
N ASN A 25 5.06 -21.31 36.48
CA ASN A 25 5.10 -20.10 35.66
C ASN A 25 4.96 -20.35 34.15
N VAL A 26 4.72 -21.60 33.72
CA VAL A 26 4.58 -21.97 32.32
C VAL A 26 3.11 -22.17 31.97
N VAL A 27 2.66 -21.51 30.90
CA VAL A 27 1.29 -21.60 30.39
C VAL A 27 1.32 -22.20 28.99
N ALA A 28 0.64 -23.34 28.81
CA ALA A 28 0.63 -24.09 27.56
C ALA A 28 -0.57 -23.68 26.70
N LEU A 29 -0.36 -22.72 25.79
CA LEU A 29 -1.41 -22.26 24.86
C LEU A 29 -1.67 -23.28 23.72
N PRO A 30 -2.87 -23.27 23.12
CA PRO A 30 -3.20 -24.15 21.99
C PRO A 30 -2.24 -23.98 20.82
N GLY A 31 -1.82 -25.08 20.18
CA GLY A 31 -0.93 -25.04 19.02
C GLY A 31 -1.60 -24.53 17.72
N VAL A 32 -2.93 -24.48 17.67
CA VAL A 32 -3.67 -23.93 16.51
C VAL A 32 -3.76 -22.41 16.66
N PRO A 33 -3.23 -21.60 15.71
CA PRO A 33 -3.11 -20.14 15.85
C PRO A 33 -4.42 -19.44 16.27
N LYS A 34 -5.54 -19.77 15.61
CA LYS A 34 -6.85 -19.20 15.93
C LYS A 34 -7.30 -19.46 17.37
N PHE A 35 -6.97 -20.63 17.92
CA PHE A 35 -7.28 -20.95 19.32
C PHE A 35 -6.27 -20.34 20.29
N CYS A 36 -5.01 -20.19 19.89
CA CYS A 36 -3.99 -19.46 20.64
C CYS A 36 -4.39 -17.99 20.82
N GLU A 37 -4.70 -17.29 19.73
CA GLU A 37 -5.15 -15.89 19.74
C GLU A 37 -6.38 -15.71 20.63
N ARG A 38 -7.39 -16.57 20.43
CA ARG A 38 -8.60 -16.56 21.25
C ARG A 38 -8.31 -16.79 22.73
N ALA A 39 -7.51 -17.80 23.07
CA ALA A 39 -7.16 -18.12 24.44
C ALA A 39 -6.38 -16.97 25.10
N PHE A 40 -5.45 -16.36 24.37
CA PHE A 40 -4.72 -15.19 24.84
C PHE A 40 -5.68 -14.04 25.13
N ASP A 41 -6.61 -13.76 24.22
CA ASP A 41 -7.57 -12.66 24.38
C ASP A 41 -8.49 -12.86 25.60
N GLU A 42 -8.94 -14.09 25.83
CA GLU A 42 -9.82 -14.46 26.93
C GLU A 42 -9.10 -14.56 28.29
N LEU A 43 -7.77 -14.77 28.30
CA LEU A 43 -6.98 -14.99 29.52
C LEU A 43 -6.00 -13.86 29.84
N GLN A 44 -5.82 -12.86 28.99
CA GLN A 44 -4.77 -11.84 29.13
C GLN A 44 -4.75 -11.15 30.50
N ASP A 45 -5.90 -10.90 31.13
CA ASP A 45 -5.97 -10.26 32.44
C ASP A 45 -5.58 -11.22 33.58
N GLN A 46 -5.75 -12.53 33.39
CA GLN A 46 -5.28 -13.56 34.33
C GLN A 46 -3.80 -13.89 34.13
N LEU A 47 -3.31 -13.80 32.89
CA LEU A 47 -1.92 -14.09 32.52
C LEU A 47 -1.00 -12.90 32.80
N PHE A 48 -1.52 -11.68 32.59
CA PHE A 48 -0.80 -10.42 32.75
C PHE A 48 -1.70 -9.44 33.52
N PRO A 49 -1.76 -9.58 34.86
CA PRO A 49 -2.53 -8.67 35.72
C PRO A 49 -2.17 -7.22 35.45
N VAL A 50 -3.15 -6.33 35.41
CA VAL A 50 -2.93 -4.90 35.07
C VAL A 50 -1.91 -4.24 35.99
N GLU A 51 -1.90 -4.63 37.27
CA GLU A 51 -0.96 -4.15 38.29
C GLU A 51 0.49 -4.58 38.02
N GLU A 52 0.69 -5.70 37.31
CA GLU A 52 1.99 -6.26 36.95
C GLU A 52 2.43 -5.84 35.53
N ARG A 53 1.57 -5.14 34.77
CA ARG A 53 1.91 -4.67 33.42
C ARG A 53 2.90 -3.52 33.50
N GLN A 54 4.14 -3.79 33.12
CA GLN A 54 5.08 -2.74 32.78
C GLN A 54 4.65 -2.07 31.47
N SER A 55 4.68 -0.74 31.46
CA SER A 55 4.46 0.02 30.21
C SER A 55 5.68 -0.14 29.33
N MET A 56 5.50 -0.73 28.15
CA MET A 56 6.57 -0.92 27.19
C MET A 56 6.28 -0.08 25.93
N PHE A 57 7.28 0.71 25.53
CA PHE A 57 7.24 1.57 24.37
C PHE A 57 8.08 0.94 23.26
N PHE A 58 7.50 0.90 22.06
CA PHE A 58 8.13 0.37 20.86
C PHE A 58 8.15 1.44 19.78
N ASP A 59 9.25 1.52 19.04
CA ASP A 59 9.32 2.34 17.83
C ASP A 59 10.18 1.65 16.77
N THR A 60 10.02 2.10 15.53
CA THR A 60 10.79 1.57 14.40
C THR A 60 11.23 2.70 13.49
N ILE A 61 12.50 2.70 13.13
CA ILE A 61 13.09 3.63 12.17
C ILE A 61 13.65 2.83 10.99
N TYR A 62 13.37 3.27 9.78
CA TYR A 62 13.91 2.66 8.56
C TYR A 62 14.92 3.60 7.92
N THR A 63 15.99 3.04 7.37
CA THR A 63 17.02 3.82 6.67
C THR A 63 17.47 3.17 5.36
N ASP A 64 17.85 3.99 4.39
CA ASP A 64 18.44 3.57 3.11
C ASP A 64 19.95 3.26 3.21
N LEU A 65 20.54 3.41 4.38
CA LEU A 65 21.93 3.03 4.67
C LEU A 65 22.07 1.53 4.93
N ASP A 66 23.17 0.96 4.47
CA ASP A 66 23.59 -0.37 4.88
C ASP A 66 24.08 -0.32 6.33
N GLU A 67 23.77 -1.33 7.13
CA GLU A 67 24.12 -1.37 8.56
C GLU A 67 25.61 -1.08 8.81
N PHE A 68 26.49 -1.61 7.95
CA PHE A 68 27.93 -1.42 8.05
C PHE A 68 28.37 0.05 7.97
N ASP A 69 27.58 0.93 7.34
CA ASP A 69 27.92 2.34 7.15
C ASP A 69 27.73 3.19 8.43
N PHE A 70 26.96 2.68 9.39
CA PHE A 70 26.63 3.44 10.60
C PHE A 70 26.67 2.64 11.91
N SER A 71 26.96 1.34 11.87
CA SER A 71 27.02 0.44 13.04
C SER A 71 27.87 0.97 14.20
N ARG A 72 29.04 1.55 13.93
CA ARG A 72 29.91 2.13 14.97
C ARG A 72 29.22 3.29 15.70
N ARG A 73 28.65 4.21 14.93
CA ARG A 73 27.92 5.36 15.50
C ARG A 73 26.63 4.92 16.20
N LEU A 74 25.99 3.86 15.71
CA LEU A 74 24.83 3.25 16.36
C LEU A 74 25.22 2.66 17.73
N ALA A 75 26.37 1.98 17.82
CA ALA A 75 26.89 1.45 19.08
C ALA A 75 27.19 2.58 20.09
N ASP A 76 27.75 3.70 19.62
CA ASP A 76 27.95 4.89 20.46
C ASP A 76 26.62 5.45 21.00
N VAL A 77 25.56 5.44 20.18
CA VAL A 77 24.22 5.81 20.63
C VAL A 77 23.69 4.80 21.65
N ALA A 78 23.76 3.50 21.37
CA ALA A 78 23.27 2.46 22.29
C ALA A 78 23.96 2.54 23.66
N ALA A 79 25.28 2.75 23.70
CA ALA A 79 26.04 2.90 24.95
C ALA A 79 25.58 4.10 25.80
N ARG A 80 25.12 5.19 25.18
CA ARG A 80 24.59 6.36 25.91
C ARG A 80 23.28 6.07 26.64
N PHE A 81 22.54 5.04 26.24
CA PHE A 81 21.23 4.69 26.77
C PHE A 81 21.21 3.35 27.53
N GLU A 82 22.37 2.72 27.71
CA GLU A 82 22.49 1.40 28.34
C GLU A 82 21.92 1.37 29.76
N GLU A 83 22.18 2.41 30.57
CA GLU A 83 21.65 2.53 31.93
C GLU A 83 20.14 2.86 31.98
N GLN A 84 19.54 3.27 30.86
CA GLN A 84 18.13 3.66 30.77
C GLN A 84 17.21 2.53 30.31
N ASN A 85 17.71 1.30 30.29
CA ASN A 85 16.99 0.10 29.85
C ASN A 85 16.35 0.30 28.46
N VAL A 86 17.13 0.87 27.52
CA VAL A 86 16.76 1.02 26.12
C VAL A 86 17.46 -0.07 25.31
N GLN A 87 16.67 -0.85 24.56
CA GLN A 87 17.17 -1.83 23.62
C GLN A 87 17.03 -1.29 22.20
N ILE A 88 18.13 -1.34 21.44
CA ILE A 88 18.15 -0.95 20.03
C ILE A 88 18.55 -2.17 19.21
N GLY A 89 17.64 -2.66 18.37
CA GLY A 89 17.89 -3.72 17.41
C GLY A 89 18.21 -3.15 16.03
N SER A 90 19.11 -3.80 15.29
CA SER A 90 19.47 -3.45 13.91
C SER A 90 19.32 -4.67 13.02
N TYR A 91 18.55 -4.52 11.93
CA TYR A 91 18.15 -5.61 11.05
C TYR A 91 18.34 -5.20 9.59
N PRO A 92 19.44 -5.62 8.94
CA PRO A 92 19.64 -5.38 7.51
C PRO A 92 18.65 -6.23 6.69
N GLU A 93 18.11 -5.64 5.63
CA GLU A 93 17.12 -6.26 4.75
C GLU A 93 17.53 -6.11 3.29
N LEU A 94 18.05 -7.20 2.72
CA LEU A 94 18.66 -7.20 1.38
C LEU A 94 17.63 -7.12 0.24
N LYS A 95 16.38 -7.53 0.48
CA LYS A 95 15.37 -7.65 -0.57
C LYS A 95 14.38 -6.49 -0.60
N ASN A 96 14.29 -5.72 0.48
CA ASN A 96 13.41 -4.56 0.53
C ASN A 96 13.90 -3.48 -0.44
N LYS A 97 12.96 -2.84 -1.13
CA LYS A 97 13.25 -1.84 -2.16
C LYS A 97 13.06 -0.41 -1.68
N PHE A 98 12.58 -0.22 -0.46
CA PHE A 98 12.32 1.07 0.15
C PHE A 98 13.45 1.45 1.12
N PHE A 99 13.84 0.53 1.99
CA PHE A 99 14.91 0.72 2.96
C PHE A 99 15.91 -0.44 2.91
N LYS A 100 17.10 -0.24 3.50
CA LYS A 100 18.14 -1.25 3.62
C LYS A 100 18.33 -1.78 5.05
N THR A 101 18.10 -0.94 6.06
CA THR A 101 18.20 -1.34 7.47
C THR A 101 16.97 -0.90 8.26
N LYS A 102 16.42 -1.81 9.06
CA LYS A 102 15.35 -1.54 10.04
C LYS A 102 15.96 -1.48 11.43
N LEU A 103 15.73 -0.39 12.15
CA LEU A 103 16.05 -0.26 13.56
C LEU A 103 14.78 -0.43 14.40
N THR A 104 14.84 -1.25 15.45
CA THR A 104 13.78 -1.35 16.45
C THR A 104 14.26 -0.75 17.75
N ILE A 105 13.36 -0.09 18.48
CA ILE A 105 13.65 0.55 19.75
C ILE A 105 12.62 0.05 20.74
N GLU A 106 13.09 -0.41 21.89
CA GLU A 106 12.25 -0.91 22.98
C GLU A 106 12.70 -0.32 24.31
N THR A 107 11.78 0.20 25.11
CA THR A 107 12.09 0.72 26.46
C THR A 107 10.84 0.80 27.32
N GLU A 108 11.01 0.80 28.64
CA GLU A 108 9.93 0.98 29.61
C GLU A 108 9.61 2.47 29.90
N SER A 109 10.40 3.40 29.35
CA SER A 109 10.27 4.84 29.63
C SER A 109 9.96 5.65 28.38
N SER A 110 8.86 6.39 28.41
CA SER A 110 8.48 7.30 27.33
C SER A 110 9.49 8.44 27.12
N GLY A 111 10.11 8.92 28.20
CA GLY A 111 11.15 9.95 28.12
C GLY A 111 12.41 9.44 27.42
N SER A 112 12.84 8.21 27.77
CA SER A 112 13.99 7.55 27.13
C SER A 112 13.69 7.24 25.66
N MET A 113 12.46 6.84 25.33
CA MET A 113 12.00 6.62 23.94
C MET A 113 12.14 7.89 23.11
N GLU A 114 11.68 9.04 23.61
CA GLU A 114 11.81 10.30 22.86
C GLU A 114 13.28 10.72 22.70
N ALA A 115 14.08 10.57 23.76
CA ALA A 115 15.49 10.93 23.73
C ALA A 115 16.30 10.07 22.74
N VAL A 116 16.11 8.74 22.72
CA VAL A 116 16.79 7.84 21.78
C VAL A 116 16.29 8.07 20.35
N ARG A 117 15.00 8.36 20.16
CA ARG A 117 14.43 8.69 18.86
C ARG A 117 15.08 9.94 18.26
N ILE A 118 15.29 10.99 19.06
CA ILE A 118 15.99 12.20 18.62
C ILE A 118 17.43 11.86 18.22
N ALA A 119 18.17 11.14 19.08
CA ALA A 119 19.56 10.77 18.80
C ALA A 119 19.71 9.92 17.53
N LEU A 120 18.80 8.97 17.29
CA LEU A 120 18.81 8.16 16.07
C LEU A 120 18.41 8.96 14.84
N LYS A 121 17.48 9.91 14.97
CA LYS A 121 17.13 10.82 13.88
C LYS A 121 18.29 11.73 13.49
N GLU A 122 19.05 12.23 14.47
CA GLU A 122 20.27 13.00 14.25
C GLU A 122 21.38 12.17 13.60
N LEU A 123 21.53 10.91 14.02
CA LEU A 123 22.47 9.98 13.40
C LEU A 123 22.16 9.71 11.92
N LEU A 124 20.87 9.62 11.59
CA LEU A 124 20.35 9.22 10.28
C LEU A 124 19.81 10.40 9.45
N VAL A 125 20.23 11.64 9.73
CA VAL A 125 19.76 12.83 8.99
C VAL A 125 19.94 12.62 7.48
N GLY A 126 18.86 12.83 6.72
CA GLY A 126 18.82 12.67 5.27
C GLY A 126 18.67 11.21 4.78
N HIS A 127 18.70 10.24 5.69
CA HIS A 127 18.69 8.81 5.39
C HIS A 127 17.49 8.05 5.98
N ILE A 128 16.56 8.77 6.63
CA ILE A 128 15.33 8.18 7.16
C ILE A 128 14.35 7.96 6.01
N VAL A 129 13.80 6.75 5.97
CA VAL A 129 12.81 6.33 4.97
C VAL A 129 11.47 6.11 5.65
N TYR A 130 10.40 6.65 5.07
CA TYR A 130 9.05 6.23 5.42
C TYR A 130 8.76 4.85 4.81
N TYR A 131 8.34 3.90 5.63
CA TYR A 131 7.95 2.57 5.17
C TYR A 131 6.71 2.06 5.91
N ASP A 132 5.77 1.51 5.15
CA ASP A 132 4.55 0.89 5.66
C ASP A 132 4.20 -0.33 4.79
N SER A 133 4.20 -1.52 5.39
CA SER A 133 3.90 -2.77 4.66
C SER A 133 2.41 -2.99 4.42
N HIS A 134 1.53 -2.14 4.97
CA HIS A 134 0.08 -2.26 4.93
C HIS A 134 -0.56 -0.93 4.54
N ALA A 135 -0.07 -0.29 3.48
CA ALA A 135 -0.52 1.04 3.05
C ALA A 135 -2.06 1.16 2.84
N TRP A 136 -2.74 0.04 2.58
CA TRP A 136 -4.20 -0.04 2.38
C TRP A 136 -5.03 -0.06 3.67
N THR A 137 -4.42 -0.07 4.85
CA THR A 137 -5.11 0.07 6.15
C THR A 137 -5.00 1.50 6.67
N ASP A 138 -5.94 1.94 7.53
CA ASP A 138 -5.96 3.29 8.12
C ASP A 138 -5.72 4.40 7.09
N THR A 139 -6.26 4.20 5.88
CA THR A 139 -5.93 4.97 4.68
C THR A 139 -6.07 6.47 4.91
N VAL A 140 -7.10 6.88 5.64
CA VAL A 140 -7.38 8.28 6.02
C VAL A 140 -6.23 8.90 6.81
N ALA A 141 -5.77 8.23 7.85
CA ALA A 141 -4.68 8.73 8.70
C ALA A 141 -3.36 8.77 7.93
N LYS A 142 -3.08 7.70 7.17
CA LYS A 142 -1.85 7.60 6.35
C LYS A 142 -1.81 8.62 5.23
N TRP A 143 -2.94 8.88 4.57
CA TRP A 143 -3.08 9.90 3.54
C TRP A 143 -2.82 11.30 4.09
N ARG A 144 -3.41 11.65 5.24
CA ARG A 144 -3.16 12.94 5.93
C ARG A 144 -1.70 13.08 6.33
N ALA A 145 -1.09 12.04 6.88
CA ALA A 145 0.32 12.04 7.24
C ALA A 145 1.21 12.21 6.00
N PHE A 146 0.90 11.53 4.89
CA PHE A 146 1.62 11.67 3.63
C PHE A 146 1.54 13.10 3.08
N LYS A 147 0.35 13.67 2.95
CA LYS A 147 0.20 15.08 2.51
C LYS A 147 0.96 16.05 3.40
N LYS A 148 0.97 15.82 4.73
CA LYS A 148 1.75 16.63 5.67
C LYS A 148 3.26 16.52 5.43
N ARG A 149 3.80 15.31 5.21
CA ARG A 149 5.22 15.11 4.87
C ARG A 149 5.58 15.81 3.56
N GLU A 150 4.76 15.64 2.53
CA GLU A 150 4.97 16.28 1.23
C GLU A 150 4.97 17.81 1.31
N LEU A 151 4.06 18.38 2.09
CA LEU A 151 3.94 19.83 2.23
C LEU A 151 5.04 20.43 3.12
N VAL A 152 5.31 19.83 4.28
CA VAL A 152 6.17 20.42 5.32
C VAL A 152 7.64 20.05 5.12
N GLU A 153 7.92 18.77 4.86
CA GLU A 153 9.29 18.24 4.78
C GLU A 153 9.84 18.38 3.36
N ALA A 154 9.09 17.91 2.36
CA ALA A 154 9.52 17.93 0.96
C ALA A 154 9.24 19.26 0.23
N LYS A 155 8.34 20.09 0.77
CA LYS A 155 7.90 21.37 0.15
C LYS A 155 7.32 21.20 -1.26
N ASN A 156 6.70 20.06 -1.54
CA ASN A 156 6.14 19.69 -2.84
C ASN A 156 4.73 20.28 -3.04
N VAL A 157 4.62 21.62 -3.01
CA VAL A 157 3.32 22.33 -3.03
C VAL A 157 2.48 21.97 -4.27
N ASP A 158 3.08 21.91 -5.46
CA ASP A 158 2.36 21.58 -6.70
C ASP A 158 1.83 20.14 -6.70
N PHE A 159 2.62 19.20 -6.21
CA PHE A 159 2.20 17.80 -6.10
C PHE A 159 1.05 17.65 -5.10
N VAL A 160 1.13 18.30 -3.93
CA VAL A 160 0.03 18.29 -2.95
C VAL A 160 -1.25 18.87 -3.54
N ARG A 161 -1.17 19.96 -4.33
CA ARG A 161 -2.33 20.49 -5.07
C ARG A 161 -2.92 19.44 -6.02
N LYS A 162 -2.10 18.71 -6.78
CA LYS A 162 -2.58 17.62 -7.66
C LYS A 162 -3.21 16.46 -6.88
N LEU A 163 -2.69 16.13 -5.69
CA LEU A 163 -3.28 15.15 -4.79
C LEU A 163 -4.68 15.60 -4.35
N GLU A 164 -4.82 16.85 -3.93
CA GLU A 164 -6.08 17.43 -3.47
C GLU A 164 -7.12 17.52 -4.60
N GLU A 165 -6.71 17.87 -5.82
CA GLU A 165 -7.58 17.87 -7.00
C GLU A 165 -8.11 16.47 -7.31
N ALA A 166 -7.23 15.46 -7.34
CA ALA A 166 -7.62 14.07 -7.59
C ALA A 166 -8.53 13.54 -6.46
N GLU A 167 -8.18 13.84 -5.20
CA GLU A 167 -8.96 13.52 -4.02
C GLU A 167 -10.37 14.12 -4.11
N LYS A 168 -10.47 15.40 -4.51
CA LYS A 168 -11.74 16.12 -4.60
C LYS A 168 -12.66 15.53 -5.66
N ILE A 169 -12.11 15.14 -6.81
CA ILE A 169 -12.90 14.49 -7.88
C ILE A 169 -13.48 13.16 -7.37
N VAL A 170 -12.70 12.34 -6.67
CA VAL A 170 -13.19 11.06 -6.12
C VAL A 170 -14.22 11.30 -5.03
N GLU A 171 -13.99 12.27 -4.14
CA GLU A 171 -14.93 12.69 -3.10
C GLU A 171 -16.29 13.08 -3.70
N ASP A 172 -16.31 13.97 -4.69
CA ASP A 172 -17.55 14.43 -5.32
C ASP A 172 -18.36 13.28 -5.95
N ILE A 173 -17.69 12.28 -6.51
CA ILE A 173 -18.34 11.08 -7.06
C ILE A 173 -18.90 10.19 -5.96
N VAL A 174 -18.12 9.93 -4.91
CA VAL A 174 -18.53 9.13 -3.75
C VAL A 174 -19.66 9.80 -2.97
N GLU A 175 -19.71 11.15 -2.95
CA GLU A 175 -20.80 11.92 -2.38
C GLU A 175 -22.08 11.83 -3.20
N ARG A 176 -21.98 12.01 -4.52
CA ARG A 176 -23.12 12.10 -5.44
C ARG A 176 -23.79 10.76 -5.76
N TYR A 177 -23.02 9.68 -5.82
CA TYR A 177 -23.52 8.36 -6.24
C TYR A 177 -23.46 7.35 -5.09
N PRO A 178 -24.49 6.50 -4.94
CA PRO A 178 -24.38 5.31 -4.10
C PRO A 178 -23.20 4.43 -4.51
N LEU A 179 -22.52 3.81 -3.53
CA LEU A 179 -21.32 2.99 -3.77
C LEU A 179 -21.57 1.83 -4.75
N ASP A 180 -22.78 1.26 -4.75
CA ASP A 180 -23.19 0.18 -5.65
C ASP A 180 -23.42 0.64 -7.11
N GLN A 181 -23.37 1.95 -7.38
CA GLN A 181 -23.40 2.54 -8.72
C GLN A 181 -22.01 2.93 -9.24
N ILE A 182 -20.99 2.94 -8.38
CA ILE A 182 -19.62 3.32 -8.73
C ILE A 182 -18.81 2.07 -9.03
N ALA A 183 -18.07 2.08 -10.14
CA ALA A 183 -17.13 1.00 -10.45
C ALA A 183 -15.76 1.54 -10.85
N LEU A 184 -14.71 0.78 -10.54
CA LEU A 184 -13.33 1.04 -10.96
C LEU A 184 -12.95 0.11 -12.12
N SER A 185 -12.44 0.67 -13.21
CA SER A 185 -11.72 -0.12 -14.22
C SER A 185 -10.32 -0.43 -13.69
N PHE A 186 -10.06 -1.70 -13.35
CA PHE A 186 -8.85 -2.14 -12.68
C PHE A 186 -8.17 -3.27 -13.45
N ASN A 187 -6.96 -3.01 -13.94
CA ASN A 187 -6.16 -3.96 -14.72
C ASN A 187 -4.83 -4.32 -14.04
N GLY A 188 -4.65 -3.95 -12.77
CA GLY A 188 -3.40 -4.16 -12.03
C GLY A 188 -2.23 -3.25 -12.44
N GLY A 189 -2.45 -2.31 -13.35
CA GLY A 189 -1.48 -1.29 -13.73
C GLY A 189 -1.25 -0.25 -12.62
N LYS A 190 -0.10 0.42 -12.65
CA LYS A 190 0.29 1.44 -11.66
C LYS A 190 -0.77 2.55 -11.51
N ASP A 191 -1.34 3.00 -12.63
CA ASP A 191 -2.25 4.16 -12.67
C ASP A 191 -3.62 3.82 -12.06
N CYS A 192 -4.18 2.65 -12.39
CA CYS A 192 -5.43 2.21 -11.76
C CYS A 192 -5.24 1.79 -10.28
N THR A 193 -4.02 1.43 -9.87
CA THR A 193 -3.69 1.16 -8.46
C THR A 193 -3.67 2.44 -7.63
N VAL A 194 -3.12 3.55 -8.15
CA VAL A 194 -3.27 4.87 -7.51
C VAL A 194 -4.76 5.19 -7.33
N LEU A 195 -5.55 4.96 -8.36
CA LEU A 195 -6.97 5.28 -8.33
C LEU A 195 -7.78 4.36 -7.40
N LEU A 196 -7.41 3.07 -7.31
CA LEU A 196 -7.94 2.14 -6.32
C LEU A 196 -7.69 2.65 -4.89
N HIS A 197 -6.48 3.13 -4.62
CA HIS A 197 -6.12 3.67 -3.31
C HIS A 197 -6.91 4.95 -2.97
N LEU A 198 -7.06 5.88 -3.92
CA LEU A 198 -7.87 7.09 -3.75
C LEU A 198 -9.36 6.76 -3.52
N LEU A 199 -9.90 5.79 -4.25
CA LEU A 199 -11.27 5.32 -4.05
C LEU A 199 -11.42 4.68 -2.67
N ARG A 200 -10.47 3.82 -2.26
CA ARG A 200 -10.46 3.20 -0.92
C ARG A 200 -10.47 4.24 0.18
N LEU A 201 -9.63 5.27 0.09
CA LEU A 201 -9.60 6.40 1.01
C LEU A 201 -11.01 7.00 1.20
N LYS A 202 -11.69 7.35 0.10
CA LYS A 202 -13.00 8.01 0.19
C LYS A 202 -14.12 7.08 0.61
N VAL A 203 -14.02 5.80 0.31
CA VAL A 203 -14.96 4.80 0.83
C VAL A 203 -14.74 4.57 2.33
N ASP A 204 -13.49 4.58 2.81
CA ASP A 204 -13.17 4.48 4.24
C ASP A 204 -13.74 5.66 5.03
N GLU A 205 -13.57 6.88 4.51
CA GLU A 205 -14.10 8.10 5.14
C GLU A 205 -15.63 8.09 5.23
N LYS A 206 -16.33 7.67 4.18
CA LYS A 206 -17.80 7.75 4.12
C LYS A 206 -18.53 6.53 4.64
N TYR A 207 -18.04 5.32 4.34
CA TYR A 207 -18.77 4.08 4.57
C TYR A 207 -18.03 3.07 5.47
N GLY A 208 -16.74 3.30 5.74
CA GLY A 208 -15.88 2.45 6.56
C GLY A 208 -15.12 1.37 5.77
N ALA A 209 -14.03 0.89 6.38
CA ALA A 209 -13.06 -0.02 5.77
C ALA A 209 -13.62 -1.39 5.34
N SER A 210 -14.70 -1.85 5.95
CA SER A 210 -15.30 -3.16 5.66
C SER A 210 -16.13 -3.19 4.37
N LYS A 211 -16.42 -2.03 3.77
CA LYS A 211 -17.28 -1.95 2.58
C LYS A 211 -16.52 -2.33 1.32
N ALA A 212 -17.12 -3.23 0.55
CA ALA A 212 -16.54 -3.70 -0.69
C ALA A 212 -16.65 -2.64 -1.79
N ILE A 213 -15.60 -2.51 -2.60
CA ILE A 213 -15.58 -1.69 -3.81
C ILE A 213 -15.95 -2.57 -4.99
N GLN A 214 -16.63 -2.00 -5.99
CA GLN A 214 -16.87 -2.69 -7.26
C GLN A 214 -15.79 -2.33 -8.27
N GLY A 215 -15.25 -3.34 -8.94
CA GLY A 215 -14.31 -3.17 -10.03
C GLY A 215 -14.66 -4.06 -11.21
N PHE A 216 -14.03 -3.77 -12.34
CA PHE A 216 -14.04 -4.66 -13.48
C PHE A 216 -12.74 -4.57 -14.26
N HIS A 217 -12.40 -5.65 -14.94
CA HIS A 217 -11.22 -5.80 -15.77
C HIS A 217 -11.65 -6.24 -17.18
N ILE A 218 -11.13 -5.55 -18.20
CA ILE A 218 -11.35 -5.94 -19.59
C ILE A 218 -10.17 -6.79 -20.07
N MET A 219 -10.46 -8.04 -20.41
CA MET A 219 -9.50 -9.03 -20.87
C MET A 219 -9.33 -8.90 -22.39
N VAL A 220 -8.31 -8.18 -22.83
CA VAL A 220 -8.03 -7.93 -24.26
C VAL A 220 -6.86 -8.78 -24.79
N GLU A 221 -5.86 -9.05 -23.94
CA GLU A 221 -4.57 -9.59 -24.35
C GLU A 221 -4.15 -10.75 -23.44
N ASP A 222 -3.16 -11.51 -23.90
CA ASP A 222 -2.47 -12.49 -23.09
C ASP A 222 -1.68 -11.80 -21.96
N GLN A 223 -2.11 -12.03 -20.71
CA GLN A 223 -1.63 -11.30 -19.54
C GLN A 223 -0.42 -11.96 -18.90
N PHE A 224 0.43 -11.12 -18.28
CA PHE A 224 1.47 -11.62 -17.40
C PHE A 224 0.84 -12.28 -16.16
N PRO A 225 1.26 -13.51 -15.78
CA PRO A 225 0.81 -14.13 -14.53
C PRO A 225 1.06 -13.26 -13.30
N GLU A 226 2.14 -12.47 -13.30
CA GLU A 226 2.46 -11.51 -12.25
C GLU A 226 1.44 -10.38 -12.13
N ALA A 227 0.88 -9.93 -13.26
CA ALA A 227 -0.16 -8.91 -13.27
C ALA A 227 -1.47 -9.50 -12.75
N THR A 228 -1.83 -10.70 -13.20
CA THR A 228 -3.01 -11.43 -12.70
C THR A 228 -2.92 -11.70 -11.19
N GLN A 229 -1.77 -12.16 -10.71
CA GLN A 229 -1.55 -12.38 -9.28
C GLN A 229 -1.67 -11.08 -8.48
N PHE A 230 -1.12 -9.97 -9.01
CA PHE A 230 -1.26 -8.68 -8.36
C PHE A 230 -2.72 -8.20 -8.30
N ILE A 231 -3.55 -8.48 -9.31
CA ILE A 231 -4.98 -8.16 -9.25
C ILE A 231 -5.67 -8.95 -8.13
N ILE A 232 -5.35 -10.24 -7.97
CA ILE A 232 -5.87 -11.10 -6.91
C ILE A 232 -5.46 -10.57 -5.53
N ASP A 233 -4.18 -10.23 -5.35
CA ASP A 233 -3.65 -9.70 -4.10
C ASP A 233 -4.30 -8.35 -3.76
N ALA A 234 -4.35 -7.42 -4.73
CA ALA A 234 -5.00 -6.13 -4.57
C ALA A 234 -6.51 -6.26 -4.26
N ALA A 235 -7.19 -7.26 -4.82
CA ALA A 235 -8.59 -7.55 -4.51
C ALA A 235 -8.78 -7.86 -3.02
N GLN A 236 -7.84 -8.61 -2.41
CA GLN A 236 -7.85 -8.90 -0.98
C GLN A 236 -7.49 -7.68 -0.14
N PHE A 237 -6.42 -6.97 -0.50
CA PHE A 237 -5.96 -5.79 0.25
C PHE A 237 -7.02 -4.68 0.33
N TYR A 238 -7.69 -4.41 -0.79
CA TYR A 238 -8.61 -3.28 -0.91
C TYR A 238 -10.09 -3.66 -0.73
N ASN A 239 -10.39 -4.95 -0.55
CA ASN A 239 -11.76 -5.48 -0.55
C ASN A 239 -12.52 -5.02 -1.81
N ILE A 240 -11.91 -5.20 -2.99
CA ILE A 240 -12.52 -4.88 -4.28
C ILE A 240 -12.97 -6.17 -4.98
N GLN A 241 -14.22 -6.18 -5.46
CA GLN A 241 -14.79 -7.24 -6.26
C GLN A 241 -14.59 -6.92 -7.73
N VAL A 242 -13.66 -7.61 -8.39
CA VAL A 242 -13.31 -7.37 -9.79
C VAL A 242 -14.04 -8.38 -10.69
N LEU A 243 -14.95 -7.89 -11.53
CA LEU A 243 -15.58 -8.69 -12.58
C LEU A 243 -14.76 -8.67 -13.87
N GLU A 244 -14.61 -9.81 -14.53
CA GLU A 244 -13.89 -9.90 -15.81
C GLU A 244 -14.86 -9.87 -16.99
N PHE A 245 -14.54 -9.07 -18.00
CA PHE A 245 -15.30 -9.00 -19.25
C PHE A 245 -14.36 -9.10 -20.46
N PRO A 246 -14.82 -9.68 -21.58
CA PRO A 246 -14.01 -9.75 -22.78
C PRO A 246 -13.80 -8.37 -23.43
N GLY A 247 -12.62 -8.18 -24.02
CA GLY A 247 -12.31 -7.03 -24.85
C GLY A 247 -12.93 -7.09 -26.26
N PRO A 248 -12.81 -6.00 -27.05
CA PRO A 248 -12.24 -4.70 -26.70
C PRO A 248 -13.11 -3.90 -25.70
N LEU A 249 -12.59 -2.78 -25.19
CA LEU A 249 -13.18 -1.97 -24.11
C LEU A 249 -14.69 -1.70 -24.29
N LYS A 250 -15.12 -1.37 -25.51
CA LYS A 250 -16.54 -1.09 -25.83
C LYS A 250 -17.46 -2.30 -25.61
N ILE A 251 -17.00 -3.51 -26.00
CA ILE A 251 -17.74 -4.76 -25.77
C ILE A 251 -17.79 -5.09 -24.28
N GLY A 252 -16.64 -4.98 -23.61
CA GLY A 252 -16.54 -5.21 -22.18
C GLY A 252 -17.43 -4.30 -21.35
N LEU A 253 -17.48 -3.01 -21.70
CA LEU A 253 -18.36 -2.04 -21.05
C LEU A 253 -19.85 -2.32 -21.32
N ALA A 254 -20.20 -2.80 -22.51
CA ALA A 254 -21.56 -3.26 -22.80
C ALA A 254 -21.94 -4.48 -21.95
N GLY A 255 -21.00 -5.42 -21.76
CA GLY A 255 -21.14 -6.55 -20.83
C GLY A 255 -21.37 -6.09 -19.39
N LEU A 256 -20.57 -5.13 -18.91
CA LEU A 256 -20.74 -4.50 -17.60
C LEU A 256 -22.13 -3.90 -17.45
N LYS A 257 -22.58 -3.08 -18.40
CA LYS A 257 -23.91 -2.46 -18.36
C LYS A 257 -25.04 -3.48 -18.39
N LYS A 258 -24.87 -4.62 -19.06
CA LYS A 258 -25.85 -5.71 -19.07
C LYS A 258 -25.95 -6.41 -17.70
N GLN A 259 -24.81 -6.67 -17.05
CA GLN A 259 -24.77 -7.38 -15.77
C GLN A 259 -25.03 -6.48 -14.56
N ARG A 260 -24.61 -5.21 -14.64
CA ARG A 260 -24.69 -4.18 -13.59
C ARG A 260 -25.26 -2.88 -14.19
N PRO A 261 -26.57 -2.85 -14.55
CA PRO A 261 -27.18 -1.70 -15.22
C PRO A 261 -27.20 -0.42 -14.37
N SER A 262 -27.09 -0.55 -13.04
CA SER A 262 -27.03 0.56 -12.08
C SER A 262 -25.71 1.33 -12.12
N ILE A 263 -24.63 0.78 -12.68
CA ILE A 263 -23.34 1.47 -12.73
C ILE A 263 -23.46 2.74 -13.58
N ILE A 264 -23.07 3.88 -13.00
CA ILE A 264 -23.06 5.18 -13.69
C ILE A 264 -21.62 5.71 -13.74
N PRO A 265 -20.91 6.04 -12.64
CA PRO A 265 -19.52 6.47 -12.72
C PRO A 265 -18.59 5.27 -12.88
N VAL A 266 -17.68 5.37 -13.84
CA VAL A 266 -16.58 4.44 -14.06
C VAL A 266 -15.27 5.20 -13.87
N LEU A 267 -14.56 4.86 -12.79
CA LEU A 267 -13.23 5.40 -12.50
C LEU A 267 -12.19 4.70 -13.38
N MET A 268 -11.30 5.48 -13.99
CA MET A 268 -10.27 4.98 -14.91
C MET A 268 -8.94 5.70 -14.67
N GLY A 269 -7.84 4.95 -14.68
CA GLY A 269 -6.49 5.48 -14.47
C GLY A 269 -5.86 6.15 -15.70
N SER A 270 -6.66 6.74 -16.59
CA SER A 270 -6.15 7.38 -17.81
C SER A 270 -5.53 8.75 -17.49
N ARG A 271 -4.34 9.02 -18.05
CA ARG A 271 -3.66 10.32 -18.01
C ARG A 271 -3.73 11.01 -19.37
N ALA A 272 -3.58 12.34 -19.41
CA ALA A 272 -3.62 13.14 -20.62
C ALA A 272 -2.52 12.75 -21.62
N THR A 273 -1.42 12.18 -21.14
CA THR A 273 -0.29 11.68 -21.93
C THR A 273 -0.54 10.28 -22.53
N ASP A 274 -1.60 9.58 -22.12
CA ASP A 274 -1.96 8.28 -22.70
C ASP A 274 -2.60 8.45 -24.09
N PRO A 275 -2.51 7.44 -24.99
CA PRO A 275 -2.95 7.54 -26.39
C PRO A 275 -4.39 8.07 -26.58
N ASN A 276 -5.31 7.67 -25.69
CA ASN A 276 -6.71 8.10 -25.72
C ASN A 276 -7.03 9.22 -24.73
N GLY A 277 -6.17 9.46 -23.73
CA GLY A 277 -6.41 10.46 -22.69
C GLY A 277 -6.32 11.90 -23.21
N LYS A 278 -5.50 12.13 -24.25
CA LYS A 278 -5.37 13.44 -24.93
C LYS A 278 -6.67 13.98 -25.53
N TYR A 279 -7.68 13.13 -25.75
CA TYR A 279 -8.99 13.53 -26.30
C TYR A 279 -9.98 13.92 -25.21
N MET A 280 -9.68 13.65 -23.94
CA MET A 280 -10.54 14.04 -22.82
C MET A 280 -10.45 15.54 -22.58
N LYS A 281 -11.61 16.20 -22.45
CA LYS A 281 -11.66 17.66 -22.21
C LYS A 281 -11.63 17.98 -20.72
N THR A 282 -12.23 17.12 -19.92
CA THR A 282 -12.32 17.26 -18.47
C THR A 282 -12.03 15.92 -17.78
N PRO A 283 -11.57 15.94 -16.51
CA PRO A 283 -11.42 14.72 -15.71
C PRO A 283 -12.71 13.92 -15.53
N VAL A 284 -13.87 14.55 -15.71
CA VAL A 284 -15.19 13.93 -15.59
C VAL A 284 -16.03 14.30 -16.81
N GLU A 285 -16.36 13.31 -17.64
CA GLU A 285 -17.18 13.50 -18.85
C GLU A 285 -17.95 12.22 -19.22
N TRP A 286 -19.09 12.37 -19.89
CA TRP A 286 -19.83 11.21 -20.39
C TRP A 286 -19.06 10.53 -21.53
N THR A 287 -19.34 9.25 -21.76
CA THR A 287 -18.93 8.57 -22.99
C THR A 287 -19.58 9.19 -24.22
N ASP A 288 -18.95 8.99 -25.38
CA ASP A 288 -19.51 9.37 -26.68
C ASP A 288 -20.81 8.61 -26.98
N SER A 289 -21.59 9.12 -27.95
CA SER A 289 -22.94 8.63 -28.24
C SER A 289 -23.00 7.18 -28.73
N ASP A 290 -21.92 6.68 -29.35
CA ASP A 290 -21.84 5.31 -29.84
C ASP A 290 -21.37 4.32 -28.77
N TRP A 291 -21.01 4.77 -27.56
CA TRP A 291 -20.55 3.94 -26.45
C TRP A 291 -21.66 3.65 -25.41
N PRO A 292 -21.54 2.55 -24.64
CA PRO A 292 -22.41 2.34 -23.48
C PRO A 292 -22.34 3.54 -22.51
N LYS A 293 -23.52 4.08 -22.16
CA LYS A 293 -23.63 5.32 -21.39
C LYS A 293 -23.11 5.16 -19.96
N VAL A 294 -21.92 5.68 -19.71
CA VAL A 294 -21.29 5.82 -18.38
C VAL A 294 -20.66 7.19 -18.22
N LEU A 295 -20.49 7.63 -16.97
CA LEU A 295 -19.73 8.81 -16.62
C LEU A 295 -18.27 8.40 -16.42
N ARG A 296 -17.38 8.80 -17.32
CA ARG A 296 -15.94 8.55 -17.22
C ARG A 296 -15.34 9.48 -16.17
N VAL A 297 -14.62 8.92 -15.22
CA VAL A 297 -13.98 9.65 -14.12
C VAL A 297 -12.49 9.32 -14.12
N CYS A 298 -11.63 10.28 -14.46
CA CYS A 298 -10.18 10.15 -14.52
C CYS A 298 -9.52 11.18 -13.58
N PRO A 299 -9.50 10.96 -12.26
CA PRO A 299 -9.04 11.96 -11.29
C PRO A 299 -7.57 12.35 -11.43
N ILE A 300 -6.76 11.44 -11.99
CA ILE A 300 -5.33 11.63 -12.22
C ILE A 300 -5.04 12.09 -13.66
N LEU A 301 -6.01 12.63 -14.40
CA LEU A 301 -5.85 13.00 -15.82
C LEU A 301 -4.62 13.89 -16.05
N ASN A 302 -4.35 14.83 -15.16
CA ASN A 302 -3.24 15.79 -15.28
C ASN A 302 -1.94 15.32 -14.58
N TRP A 303 -1.88 14.07 -14.12
CA TRP A 303 -0.70 13.54 -13.47
C TRP A 303 0.34 13.11 -14.52
N THR A 304 1.59 13.28 -14.14
CA THR A 304 2.76 12.82 -14.88
C THR A 304 3.12 11.38 -14.46
N TYR A 305 4.09 10.76 -15.15
CA TYR A 305 4.58 9.44 -14.75
C TYR A 305 5.30 9.50 -13.40
N SER A 306 6.05 10.57 -13.19
CA SER A 306 6.72 10.86 -11.93
C SER A 306 5.73 11.04 -10.78
N ASP A 307 4.61 11.76 -10.98
CA ASP A 307 3.57 11.94 -9.94
C ASP A 307 2.98 10.59 -9.47
N VAL A 308 2.73 9.66 -10.41
CA VAL A 308 2.20 8.33 -10.11
C VAL A 308 3.14 7.54 -9.22
N TRP A 309 4.43 7.48 -9.60
CA TRP A 309 5.43 6.77 -8.79
C TRP A 309 5.69 7.45 -7.46
N HIS A 310 5.69 8.79 -7.42
CA HIS A 310 5.88 9.55 -6.20
C HIS A 310 4.79 9.22 -5.17
N MET A 311 3.53 9.14 -5.58
CA MET A 311 2.44 8.68 -4.70
C MET A 311 2.61 7.22 -4.28
N LEU A 312 2.78 6.30 -5.24
CA LEU A 312 2.86 4.85 -4.94
C LEU A 312 3.99 4.54 -3.98
N ARG A 313 5.16 5.15 -4.21
CA ARG A 313 6.35 4.95 -3.38
C ARG A 313 6.26 5.70 -2.05
N GLY A 314 5.77 6.93 -2.05
CA GLY A 314 5.66 7.77 -0.85
C GLY A 314 4.66 7.26 0.19
N LEU A 315 3.67 6.47 -0.24
CA LEU A 315 2.71 5.77 0.62
C LEU A 315 2.99 4.27 0.78
N CYS A 316 4.00 3.72 0.09
CA CYS A 316 4.27 2.28 0.06
C CYS A 316 3.06 1.45 -0.45
N VAL A 317 2.30 1.99 -1.39
CA VAL A 317 1.18 1.28 -2.04
C VAL A 317 1.73 0.09 -2.83
N PRO A 318 1.20 -1.12 -2.65
CA PRO A 318 1.66 -2.28 -3.40
C PRO A 318 1.36 -2.11 -4.89
N TYR A 319 2.30 -2.50 -5.74
CA TYR A 319 2.15 -2.47 -7.20
C TYR A 319 2.71 -3.76 -7.83
N CYS A 320 2.34 -4.03 -9.08
CA CYS A 320 2.80 -5.24 -9.78
C CYS A 320 4.34 -5.32 -9.84
N LYS A 321 4.92 -6.44 -9.40
CA LYS A 321 6.37 -6.64 -9.31
C LYS A 321 7.12 -6.55 -10.66
N LEU A 322 6.42 -6.59 -11.79
CA LEU A 322 7.04 -6.36 -13.10
C LEU A 322 7.64 -4.96 -13.20
N TYR A 323 7.05 -3.97 -12.54
CA TYR A 323 7.62 -2.63 -12.51
C TYR A 323 9.01 -2.61 -11.87
N ASP A 324 9.28 -3.48 -10.88
CA ASP A 324 10.62 -3.60 -10.29
C ASP A 324 11.64 -4.31 -11.20
N GLN A 325 11.17 -4.95 -12.28
CA GLN A 325 11.98 -5.69 -13.25
C GLN A 325 12.30 -4.85 -14.51
N GLY A 326 11.97 -3.56 -14.50
CA GLY A 326 12.25 -2.63 -15.60
C GLY A 326 11.13 -2.46 -16.62
N TYR A 327 9.92 -2.99 -16.36
CA TYR A 327 8.76 -2.67 -17.17
C TYR A 327 8.18 -1.32 -16.74
N THR A 328 7.96 -0.38 -17.67
CA THR A 328 7.44 0.97 -17.37
C THR A 328 5.95 1.12 -17.72
N SER A 329 5.45 0.25 -18.59
CA SER A 329 4.07 0.21 -19.07
C SER A 329 3.67 -1.25 -19.31
N LEU A 330 2.56 -1.71 -18.75
CA LEU A 330 2.10 -3.11 -18.86
C LEU A 330 0.91 -3.27 -19.81
N GLY A 331 1.00 -4.24 -20.73
CA GLY A 331 -0.08 -4.70 -21.59
C GLY A 331 0.18 -6.17 -21.90
N GLY A 332 -0.13 -6.61 -23.11
CA GLY A 332 0.02 -8.00 -23.53
C GLY A 332 1.48 -8.46 -23.50
N ARG A 333 1.69 -9.73 -23.19
CA ARG A 333 3.04 -10.34 -23.19
C ARG A 333 3.75 -10.18 -24.53
N ASP A 334 3.02 -10.20 -25.63
CA ASP A 334 3.56 -10.09 -26.99
C ASP A 334 4.00 -8.67 -27.37
N ASN A 335 3.54 -7.64 -26.66
CA ASN A 335 3.81 -6.23 -27.00
C ASN A 335 4.51 -5.42 -25.91
N THR A 336 4.97 -6.10 -24.86
CA THR A 336 5.54 -5.46 -23.66
C THR A 336 6.94 -5.99 -23.41
N VAL A 337 7.96 -5.13 -23.55
CA VAL A 337 9.35 -5.46 -23.22
C VAL A 337 9.90 -4.55 -22.13
N LYS A 338 10.99 -4.97 -21.45
CA LYS A 338 11.66 -4.13 -20.45
C LYS A 338 12.24 -2.87 -21.09
N HIS A 339 12.23 -1.76 -20.35
CA HIS A 339 12.64 -0.47 -20.88
C HIS A 339 14.17 -0.38 -21.05
N PRO A 340 14.70 -0.07 -22.25
CA PRO A 340 16.14 -0.02 -22.50
C PRO A 340 16.90 0.99 -21.62
N ALA A 341 16.30 2.15 -21.33
CA ALA A 341 16.92 3.17 -20.47
C ALA A 341 17.11 2.71 -19.01
N LEU A 342 16.47 1.61 -18.60
CA LEU A 342 16.62 1.02 -17.27
C LEU A 342 17.66 -0.12 -17.25
N ARG A 343 18.26 -0.47 -18.39
CA ARG A 343 19.21 -1.57 -18.49
C ARG A 343 20.57 -1.20 -17.89
N ILE A 344 21.10 -2.07 -17.04
CA ILE A 344 22.46 -2.04 -16.51
C ILE A 344 23.16 -3.34 -16.93
N VAL A 345 24.40 -3.24 -17.39
CA VAL A 345 25.25 -4.40 -17.66
C VAL A 345 26.27 -4.50 -16.53
N ALA A 346 26.22 -5.59 -15.77
CA ALA A 346 27.17 -5.86 -14.69
C ALA A 346 28.56 -6.21 -15.26
N SER A 347 29.58 -6.16 -14.39
CA SER A 347 30.96 -6.50 -14.77
C SER A 347 31.14 -7.94 -15.26
N ASP A 348 30.23 -8.85 -14.90
CA ASP A 348 30.18 -10.24 -15.38
C ASP A 348 29.41 -10.41 -16.70
N GLY A 349 28.96 -9.31 -17.30
CA GLY A 349 28.20 -9.30 -18.56
C GLY A 349 26.71 -9.58 -18.40
N LYS A 350 26.20 -9.84 -17.19
CA LYS A 350 24.76 -10.05 -16.98
C LYS A 350 23.98 -8.73 -17.05
N GLU A 351 22.83 -8.80 -17.70
CA GLU A 351 21.91 -7.67 -17.79
C GLU A 351 20.98 -7.64 -16.57
N HIS A 352 20.93 -6.49 -15.92
CA HIS A 352 20.00 -6.15 -14.86
C HIS A 352 19.16 -4.95 -15.30
N TYR A 353 18.00 -4.79 -14.69
CA TYR A 353 17.14 -3.64 -14.97
C TYR A 353 16.81 -2.93 -13.68
N LEU A 354 16.91 -1.60 -13.71
CA LEU A 354 16.41 -0.72 -12.67
C LEU A 354 14.87 -0.77 -12.63
N PRO A 355 14.27 -0.53 -11.46
CA PRO A 355 12.83 -0.49 -11.34
C PRO A 355 12.25 0.73 -12.08
N ALA A 356 10.99 0.63 -12.47
CA ALA A 356 10.28 1.61 -13.31
C ALA A 356 10.35 3.05 -12.76
N TYR A 357 10.25 3.22 -11.45
CA TYR A 357 10.33 4.54 -10.79
C TYR A 357 11.70 5.22 -10.91
N LYS A 358 12.71 4.56 -11.50
CA LYS A 358 14.01 5.15 -11.85
C LYS A 358 14.07 5.70 -13.28
N LEU A 359 12.99 5.60 -14.06
CA LEU A 359 12.91 6.25 -15.37
C LEU A 359 12.77 7.77 -15.15
N HIS A 360 13.72 8.55 -15.68
CA HIS A 360 13.77 10.00 -15.49
C HIS A 360 12.98 10.80 -16.54
N ASN A 361 12.75 10.22 -17.73
CA ASN A 361 12.02 10.87 -18.80
C ASN A 361 10.60 10.31 -18.92
N ASP A 362 9.63 11.02 -18.36
CA ASP A 362 8.21 10.66 -18.39
C ASP A 362 7.69 10.41 -19.83
N ALA A 363 8.22 11.12 -20.83
CA ALA A 363 7.81 10.96 -22.22
C ALA A 363 8.20 9.60 -22.83
N GLU A 364 9.19 8.91 -22.24
CA GLU A 364 9.66 7.61 -22.69
C GLU A 364 8.88 6.44 -22.12
N GLU A 365 7.93 6.66 -21.21
CA GLU A 365 7.19 5.61 -20.49
C GLU A 365 6.73 4.45 -21.39
N ARG A 366 6.28 4.77 -22.61
CA ARG A 366 5.71 3.82 -23.58
C ARG A 366 6.60 3.57 -24.80
N SER A 367 7.84 4.06 -24.82
CA SER A 367 8.77 3.92 -25.95
C SER A 367 9.17 2.47 -26.26
N ASN A 368 9.01 1.60 -25.26
CA ASN A 368 9.28 0.16 -25.29
C ASN A 368 8.04 -0.69 -25.60
N ARG A 369 6.94 -0.08 -26.06
CA ARG A 369 5.83 -0.84 -26.65
C ARG A 369 6.14 -1.10 -28.11
N SER A 370 6.19 -2.36 -28.51
CA SER A 370 6.23 -2.69 -29.92
C SER A 370 4.89 -2.29 -30.53
N ASN A 371 4.93 -1.36 -31.50
CA ASN A 371 3.79 -1.11 -32.39
C ASN A 371 3.56 -2.41 -33.16
N LEU A 372 2.57 -3.20 -32.76
CA LEU A 372 1.96 -4.19 -33.64
C LEU A 372 0.86 -3.50 -34.44
#